data_AF-A0A919PMB3-F1
#
_entry.id   AF-A0A919PMB3-F1
#
_cell.length_a   1.000
_cell.length_b   1.000
_cell.length_c   1.000
_cell.angle_alpha   90.00
_cell.angle_beta   90.00
_cell.angle_gamma   90.00
#
_symmetry.space_group_name_H-M   'P 1'
#
loop_
_entity.id
_entity.type
_entity.pdbx_description
1 polymer ?
#
loop_
_entity_poly.entity_id
_entity_poly.type
_entity_poly.pdbx_seq_one_letter_code
_entity_poly.pdbx_strand_id
1 'polypeptide(L)'
;MRTGAAPRPLASDEGVGEMGKSPELKWVLRPDRNGVHHAELAPHDGKEIYAFGDTDVNGRVEITLVDGTRVRARRGELIPC
;
A
#
# COMPACT_ATOMS: atom_id res chain seq x y z
N MET A 1 -31.41 33.67 -37.59
CA MET A 1 -31.17 32.23 -37.35
C MET A 1 -29.84 32.08 -36.64
N ARG A 2 -29.76 31.21 -35.62
CA ARG A 2 -28.69 31.19 -34.60
C ARG A 2 -27.38 30.56 -35.11
N THR A 3 -26.28 31.22 -34.72
CA THR A 3 -24.88 30.82 -34.49
C THR A 3 -24.49 29.33 -34.57
N GLY A 4 -23.44 29.03 -35.34
CA GLY A 4 -22.64 27.80 -35.24
C GLY A 4 -21.22 28.13 -34.76
N ALA A 5 -20.91 27.77 -33.52
CA ALA A 5 -19.68 28.10 -32.81
C ALA A 5 -18.50 27.16 -33.17
N ALA A 6 -17.29 27.71 -33.06
CA ALA A 6 -15.99 27.06 -33.26
C ALA A 6 -15.74 25.84 -32.33
N PRO A 7 -14.84 24.90 -32.72
CA PRO A 7 -14.52 23.74 -31.90
C PRO A 7 -13.84 24.15 -30.58
N ARG A 8 -14.31 23.57 -29.48
CA ARG A 8 -13.70 23.75 -28.15
C ARG A 8 -12.41 22.92 -28.05
N PRO A 9 -11.33 23.44 -27.46
CA PRO A 9 -10.19 22.62 -27.06
C PRO A 9 -10.64 21.66 -25.95
N LEU A 10 -10.43 20.36 -26.15
CA LEU A 10 -10.39 19.39 -25.05
C LEU A 10 -9.13 19.73 -24.25
N ALA A 11 -9.31 20.50 -23.18
CA ALA A 11 -8.29 20.70 -22.18
C ALA A 11 -7.83 19.31 -21.70
N SER A 12 -6.52 19.09 -21.80
CA SER A 12 -5.83 18.04 -21.06
C SER A 12 -6.14 18.29 -19.58
N ASP A 13 -6.95 17.43 -18.98
CA ASP A 13 -7.18 17.48 -17.54
C ASP A 13 -5.89 17.02 -16.88
N GLU A 14 -5.11 18.00 -16.44
CA GLU A 14 -3.97 17.86 -15.55
C GLU A 14 -4.48 17.31 -14.22
N GLY A 15 -4.66 16.00 -14.16
CA GLY A 15 -4.75 15.26 -12.92
C GLY A 15 -3.36 15.15 -12.28
N VAL A 16 -2.77 16.29 -11.88
CA VAL A 16 -1.73 16.29 -10.86
C VAL A 16 -2.44 15.85 -9.60
N GLY A 17 -2.54 14.53 -9.41
CA GLY A 17 -3.00 13.93 -8.18
C GLY A 17 -2.21 14.60 -7.07
N GLU A 18 -2.92 15.32 -6.22
CA GLU A 18 -2.40 15.79 -4.96
C GLU A 18 -1.55 14.64 -4.41
N MET A 19 -0.24 14.89 -4.23
CA MET A 19 0.61 14.09 -3.37
C MET A 19 0.11 14.35 -1.94
N GLY A 20 -1.12 13.92 -1.70
CA GLY A 20 -1.86 14.10 -0.48
C GLY A 20 -1.04 13.44 0.61
N LYS A 21 -0.77 14.20 1.66
CA LYS A 21 -0.30 13.77 2.98
C LYS A 21 0.06 12.30 3.01
N SER A 22 1.38 12.00 3.08
CA SER A 22 1.88 10.66 3.40
C SER A 22 0.93 10.03 4.42
N PRO A 23 0.25 8.91 4.08
CA PRO A 23 -0.71 8.33 5.00
C PRO A 23 0.03 8.09 6.31
N GLU A 24 -0.49 8.62 7.41
CA GLU A 24 0.06 8.33 8.73
C GLU A 24 0.27 6.83 8.83
N LEU A 25 1.52 6.42 9.02
CA LEU A 25 1.91 5.02 9.07
C LEU A 25 1.26 4.42 10.31
N LYS A 26 0.31 3.50 10.11
CA LYS A 26 -0.54 2.97 11.18
C LYS A 26 -0.16 1.58 11.64
N TRP A 27 0.80 0.92 10.99
CA TRP A 27 1.08 -0.49 11.23
C TRP A 27 2.57 -0.82 11.19
N VAL A 28 2.98 -1.77 12.03
CA VAL A 28 4.30 -2.41 12.04
C VAL A 28 4.17 -3.91 11.82
N LEU A 29 5.16 -4.49 11.13
CA LEU A 29 5.26 -5.94 10.96
C LEU A 29 5.84 -6.60 12.22
N ARG A 30 5.12 -7.56 12.77
CA ARG A 30 5.50 -8.38 13.94
C ARG A 30 5.29 -9.86 13.61
N PRO A 31 6.31 -10.56 13.11
CA PRO A 31 6.20 -11.96 12.74
C PRO A 31 5.87 -12.84 13.94
N ASP A 32 5.01 -13.84 13.75
CA ASP A 32 4.77 -14.84 14.79
C ASP A 32 6.06 -15.65 15.01
N ARG A 33 6.57 -15.67 16.25
CA ARG A 33 7.81 -16.40 16.61
C ARG A 33 7.69 -17.92 16.44
N ASN A 34 6.46 -18.44 16.49
CA ASN A 34 6.16 -19.85 16.28
C ASN A 34 5.62 -20.13 14.87
N GLY A 35 5.56 -19.10 14.02
CA GLY A 35 5.05 -19.21 12.67
C GLY A 35 6.04 -19.91 11.74
N VAL A 36 5.51 -20.65 10.77
CA VAL A 36 6.30 -21.33 9.71
C VAL A 36 7.18 -20.36 8.91
N HIS A 37 6.85 -19.06 8.92
CA HIS A 37 7.57 -18.01 8.18
C HIS A 37 8.38 -17.08 9.08
N HIS A 38 8.53 -17.42 10.37
CA HIS A 38 9.29 -16.59 11.29
C HIS A 38 10.70 -16.31 10.75
N ALA A 39 11.40 -17.33 10.26
CA ALA A 39 12.76 -17.15 9.74
C ALA A 39 12.83 -16.23 8.51
N GLU A 40 11.82 -16.25 7.65
CA GLU A 40 11.72 -15.40 6.46
C GLU A 40 11.43 -13.94 6.83
N LEU A 41 10.55 -13.73 7.82
CA LEU A 41 10.07 -12.40 8.21
C LEU A 41 10.86 -11.77 9.36
N ALA A 42 11.65 -12.54 10.11
CA ALA A 42 12.46 -12.06 11.23
C ALA A 42 13.37 -10.86 10.88
N PRO A 43 13.99 -10.78 9.69
CA PRO A 43 14.76 -9.59 9.28
C PRO A 43 13.93 -8.30 9.15
N HIS A 44 12.60 -8.43 9.14
CA HIS A 44 11.65 -7.35 8.96
C HIS A 44 10.81 -7.07 10.23
N ASP A 45 11.10 -7.74 11.35
CA ASP A 45 10.40 -7.48 12.63
C ASP A 45 10.58 -6.02 13.08
N GLY A 46 9.47 -5.40 13.43
CA GLY A 46 9.38 -4.01 13.87
C GLY A 46 9.42 -2.99 12.73
N LYS A 47 9.54 -3.42 11.47
CA LYS A 47 9.53 -2.48 10.34
C LYS A 47 8.14 -1.92 10.12
N GLU A 48 8.09 -0.61 9.88
CA GLU A 48 6.87 0.10 9.51
C GLU A 48 6.38 -0.29 8.11
N ILE A 49 5.07 -0.26 7.94
CA ILE A 49 4.39 -0.65 6.72
C ILE A 49 3.88 0.58 5.99
N TYR A 50 4.24 0.70 4.71
CA TYR A 50 3.77 1.76 3.83
C TYR A 50 2.42 1.41 3.18
N ALA A 51 2.26 0.16 2.75
CA ALA A 51 1.04 -0.32 2.09
C ALA A 51 0.89 -1.84 2.22
N PHE A 52 -0.31 -2.36 2.02
CA PHE A 52 -0.56 -3.78 1.79
C PHE A 52 -1.66 -3.99 0.74
N GLY A 53 -1.59 -5.10 0.02
CA GLY A 53 -2.52 -5.50 -1.03
C GLY A 53 -3.55 -6.54 -0.58
N ASP A 54 -4.16 -7.19 -1.57
CA ASP A 54 -5.20 -8.19 -1.34
C ASP A 54 -4.69 -9.43 -0.60
N THR A 55 -5.64 -10.13 0.01
CA THR A 55 -5.38 -11.40 0.70
C THR A 55 -5.40 -12.54 -0.31
N ASP A 56 -4.35 -13.38 -0.31
CA ASP A 56 -4.24 -14.56 -1.17
C ASP A 56 -5.11 -15.73 -0.67
N VAL A 57 -5.15 -16.81 -1.46
CA VAL A 57 -5.92 -18.03 -1.15
C VAL A 57 -5.52 -18.71 0.16
N ASN A 58 -4.34 -18.39 0.71
CA ASN A 58 -3.82 -18.91 1.96
C ASN A 58 -4.03 -17.92 3.13
N GLY A 59 -4.76 -16.83 2.93
CA GLY A 59 -5.03 -15.84 3.96
C GLY A 59 -3.87 -14.86 4.21
N ARG A 60 -2.89 -14.75 3.30
CA ARG A 60 -1.75 -13.82 3.42
C ARG A 60 -1.98 -12.55 2.66
N VAL A 61 -1.48 -11.44 3.20
CA VAL A 61 -1.45 -10.15 2.51
C VAL A 61 -0.03 -9.88 2.02
N GLU A 62 0.09 -9.35 0.80
CA GLU A 62 1.34 -8.75 0.33
C GLU A 62 1.50 -7.38 0.99
N ILE A 63 2.68 -7.12 1.55
CA ILE A 63 2.98 -5.93 2.33
C ILE A 63 4.20 -5.26 1.72
N THR A 64 4.14 -3.93 1.59
CA THR A 64 5.27 -3.08 1.24
C THR A 64 5.73 -2.34 2.49
N LEU A 65 6.94 -2.61 2.93
CA LEU A 65 7.59 -1.91 4.05
C LEU A 65 8.01 -0.50 3.63
N VAL A 66 8.27 0.37 4.59
CA VAL A 66 8.72 1.76 4.33
C VAL A 66 10.02 1.82 3.52
N ASP A 67 10.89 0.80 3.64
CA ASP A 67 12.12 0.69 2.84
C ASP A 67 11.89 0.21 1.38
N GLY A 68 10.63 0.00 0.99
CA GLY A 68 10.23 -0.49 -0.33
C GLY A 68 10.26 -2.01 -0.48
N THR A 69 10.74 -2.74 0.54
CA THR A 69 10.75 -4.21 0.50
C THR A 69 9.34 -4.76 0.48
N ARG A 70 9.10 -5.77 -0.37
CA ARG A 70 7.84 -6.51 -0.43
C ARG A 70 7.96 -7.86 0.25
N VAL A 71 7.03 -8.17 1.14
CA VAL A 71 6.95 -9.45 1.87
C VAL A 71 5.50 -9.95 1.93
N ARG A 72 5.28 -11.22 2.26
CA ARG A 72 3.94 -11.77 2.51
C ARG A 72 3.80 -12.21 3.95
N ALA A 73 2.80 -11.68 4.65
CA ALA A 73 2.51 -12.04 6.04
C ALA A 73 1.01 -12.27 6.26
N ARG A 74 0.64 -12.86 7.38
CA ARG A 74 -0.75 -12.95 7.83
C ARG A 74 -1.19 -11.61 8.39
N ARG A 75 -2.49 -11.30 8.33
CA ARG A 75 -3.04 -10.09 8.95
C ARG A 75 -2.75 -9.97 10.45
N GLY A 76 -2.68 -11.09 11.17
CA GLY A 76 -2.36 -11.11 12.61
C GLY A 76 -0.90 -10.77 12.93
N GLU A 77 -0.03 -10.73 11.93
CA GLU A 77 1.37 -10.30 12.06
C GLU A 77 1.52 -8.79 11.82
N LEU A 78 0.41 -8.08 11.57
CA LEU A 78 0.39 -6.62 11.45
C LEU A 78 -0.21 -6.05 12.72
N ILE A 79 0.56 -5.21 13.42
CA ILE A 79 0.14 -4.60 14.68
C ILE A 79 -0.03 -3.10 14.48
N PRO A 80 -1.16 -2.50 14.92
CA PRO A 80 -1.32 -1.05 14.84
C PRO A 80 -0.30 -0.32 15.72
N CYS A 81 0.18 0.83 15.25
CA CYS A 81 1.08 1.74 15.99
C CYS A 81 0.34 2.49 17.10
#